data_AF-A0A8H7D8A9-F1
#
_entry.id   AF-A0A8H7D8A9-F1
#
_cell.length_a   1.000
_cell.length_b   1.000
_cell.length_c   1.000
_cell.angle_alpha   90.00
_cell.angle_beta   90.00
_cell.angle_gamma   90.00
#
_symmetry.space_group_name_H-M   'P 1'
#
loop_
_entity.id
_entity.type
_entity.pdbx_description
1 polymer ?
#
loop_
_entity_poly.entity_id
_entity_poly.type
_entity_poly.pdbx_seq_one_letter_code
_entity_poly.pdbx_strand_id
1 'polypeptide(L)'
;MKARYANMDYILMSALISVTILWLTISYDIACQWKINLSTHTKLIAQNMMIPTRLEEYEIQYCLLNIGQGDALACKLIIAIAEQDKQAAAFHNVNQMLSSKFWKKWQKQIDDWLADKLKPNPYCLASGKTAGPSEADVFLELKNVEARDTAEGREAVSNAKSTAAVFIKAGMQLEESQQRIKAEMKGTMLVTADCASQIQEMQISLFKKLHMFECLQDTFMPGVRALKEAAEDAHDTDLPAPKAEEVKLWLPSELAAAVWRRACRKGVVEVEAKVRDAQCHDTLNDLRS
;
A
#
# COMPACT_ATOMS: atom_id res chain seq x y z
N MET A 1 35.98 22.41 15.74
CA MET A 1 35.35 21.18 15.18
C MET A 1 34.20 21.60 14.28
N LYS A 2 34.15 21.14 13.02
CA LYS A 2 32.88 21.20 12.28
C LYS A 2 31.95 20.19 12.96
N ALA A 3 30.86 20.67 13.57
CA ALA A 3 29.95 19.90 14.42
C ALA A 3 29.24 18.69 13.75
N ARG A 4 29.55 18.40 12.48
CA ARG A 4 28.83 17.43 11.66
C ARG A 4 29.18 15.97 11.97
N TYR A 5 30.33 15.69 12.62
CA TYR A 5 30.83 14.32 12.83
C TYR A 5 31.15 13.96 14.28
N ALA A 6 30.94 14.87 15.23
CA ALA A 6 31.27 14.66 16.64
C ALA A 6 30.57 13.42 17.24
N ASN A 7 29.32 13.15 16.82
CA ASN A 7 28.58 11.97 17.26
C ASN A 7 29.23 10.67 16.79
N MET A 8 29.74 10.65 15.55
CA MET A 8 30.40 9.46 14.98
C MET A 8 31.75 9.21 15.64
N ASP A 9 32.51 10.28 15.92
CA ASP A 9 33.77 10.18 16.66
C ASP A 9 33.55 9.58 18.06
N TYR A 10 32.53 10.06 18.78
CA TYR A 10 32.19 9.55 20.11
C TYR A 10 31.74 8.10 20.09
N ILE A 11 30.86 7.71 19.15
CA ILE A 11 30.38 6.33 19.01
C ILE A 11 31.55 5.39 18.72
N LEU A 12 32.42 5.73 17.75
CA LEU A 12 33.57 4.89 17.42
C LEU A 12 34.55 4.77 18.61
N MET A 13 34.94 5.90 19.21
CA MET A 13 35.93 5.87 20.30
C MET A 13 35.38 5.12 21.52
N SER A 14 34.11 5.35 21.89
CA SER A 14 33.46 4.68 23.03
C SER A 14 33.34 3.17 22.83
N ALA A 15 33.04 2.71 21.61
CA ALA A 15 33.00 1.29 21.29
C ALA A 15 34.38 0.61 21.41
N LEU A 16 35.47 1.36 21.27
CA LEU A 16 36.85 0.86 21.31
C LEU A 16 37.51 0.97 22.70
N ILE A 17 36.89 1.62 23.69
CA ILE A 17 37.50 1.86 25.02
C ILE A 17 37.88 0.56 25.75
N SER A 18 37.12 -0.51 25.57
CA SER A 18 37.29 -1.77 26.30
C SER A 18 37.48 -2.98 25.39
N VAL A 19 37.86 -2.74 24.13
CA VAL A 19 37.97 -3.77 23.11
C VAL A 19 39.41 -3.84 22.60
N THR A 20 40.08 -4.96 22.82
CA THR A 20 41.42 -5.25 22.28
C THR A 20 41.29 -6.14 21.05
N ILE A 21 41.11 -5.51 19.88
CA ILE A 21 41.07 -6.18 18.58
C ILE A 21 42.33 -5.83 17.77
N LEU A 22 42.87 -6.79 17.02
CA LEU A 22 44.03 -6.56 16.16
C LEU A 22 43.64 -5.86 14.84
N TRP A 23 42.44 -6.17 14.34
CA TRP A 23 41.93 -5.68 13.05
C TRP A 23 40.61 -4.93 13.26
N LEU A 24 40.56 -3.67 12.81
CA LEU A 24 39.36 -2.85 12.83
C LEU A 24 38.96 -2.52 11.39
N THR A 25 37.86 -3.11 10.92
CA THR A 25 37.30 -2.76 9.60
C THR A 25 36.23 -1.70 9.77
N ILE A 26 36.42 -0.55 9.12
CA ILE A 26 35.44 0.55 9.09
C ILE A 26 34.86 0.59 7.68
N SER A 27 33.62 0.15 7.53
CA SER A 27 32.81 0.36 6.33
C SER A 27 32.00 1.64 6.50
N TYR A 28 32.25 2.63 5.64
CA TYR A 28 31.45 3.84 5.60
C TYR A 28 31.18 4.19 4.15
N ASP A 29 29.92 4.48 3.85
CA ASP A 29 29.50 4.83 2.52
C ASP A 29 29.97 6.26 2.21
N ILE A 30 30.65 6.44 1.08
CA ILE A 30 31.32 7.67 0.61
C ILE A 30 32.76 7.83 1.12
N ALA A 31 33.68 8.17 0.21
CA ALA A 31 35.03 8.66 0.50
C ALA A 31 34.94 9.90 1.42
N CYS A 32 34.91 9.68 2.74
CA CYS A 32 34.39 10.67 3.66
C CYS A 32 35.49 11.62 4.16
N GLN A 33 35.15 12.91 4.21
CA GLN A 33 35.93 13.93 4.91
C GLN A 33 36.23 13.55 6.38
N TRP A 34 35.38 12.70 6.96
CA TRP A 34 35.58 12.18 8.31
C TRP A 34 36.82 11.28 8.43
N LYS A 35 37.06 10.33 7.50
CA LYS A 35 38.29 9.52 7.46
C LYS A 35 39.54 10.40 7.37
N ILE A 36 39.52 11.39 6.48
CA ILE A 36 40.67 12.29 6.26
C ILE A 36 41.02 13.04 7.56
N ASN A 37 40.03 13.42 8.36
CA ASN A 37 40.23 14.18 9.59
C ASN A 37 40.21 13.33 10.88
N LEU A 38 39.99 12.02 10.78
CA LEU A 38 39.84 11.12 11.93
C LEU A 38 41.06 11.15 12.85
N SER A 39 42.27 11.12 12.27
CA SER A 39 43.53 11.22 13.03
C SER A 39 43.64 12.54 13.82
N THR A 40 43.12 13.63 13.27
CA THR A 40 43.10 14.94 13.93
C THR A 40 42.04 14.98 15.03
N HIS A 41 40.87 14.37 14.80
CA HIS A 41 39.79 14.28 15.77
C HIS A 41 40.16 13.42 16.98
N THR A 42 40.78 12.25 16.76
CA THR A 42 41.22 11.36 17.84
C THR A 42 42.20 12.05 18.77
N LYS A 43 43.16 12.82 18.24
CA LYS A 43 44.11 13.60 19.06
C LYS A 43 43.40 14.64 19.93
N LEU A 44 42.41 15.34 19.37
CA LEU A 44 41.61 16.34 20.09
C LEU A 44 40.72 15.70 21.17
N ILE A 45 40.14 14.53 20.91
CA ILE A 45 39.27 13.82 21.86
C ILE A 45 40.09 13.21 23.00
N ALA A 46 41.25 12.64 22.70
CA ALA A 46 42.17 12.13 23.72
C ALA A 46 42.63 13.25 24.67
N GLN A 47 42.83 14.47 24.16
CA GLN A 47 43.21 15.64 24.97
C GLN A 47 42.06 16.23 25.79
N ASN A 48 40.83 16.24 25.27
CA ASN A 48 39.72 16.99 25.87
C ASN A 48 38.68 16.13 26.60
N MET A 49 38.58 14.83 26.32
CA MET A 49 37.48 13.98 26.82
C MET A 49 37.96 12.78 27.66
N MET A 50 39.26 12.68 27.99
CA MET A 50 39.86 11.57 28.76
C MET A 50 39.50 10.16 28.25
N ILE A 51 39.21 10.01 26.95
CA ILE A 51 39.02 8.71 26.31
C ILE A 51 40.40 8.22 25.83
N PRO A 52 40.97 7.15 26.40
CA PRO A 52 42.38 6.76 26.17
C PRO A 52 42.63 6.04 24.84
N THR A 53 41.63 5.93 23.96
CA THR A 53 41.69 5.11 22.75
C THR A 53 42.75 5.62 21.76
N ARG A 54 43.82 4.84 21.56
CA ARG A 54 44.87 5.10 20.56
C ARG A 54 44.60 4.30 19.30
N LEU A 55 44.03 4.97 18.29
CA LEU A 55 43.78 4.36 16.97
C LEU A 55 45.06 3.86 16.26
N GLU A 56 46.24 4.34 16.67
CA GLU A 56 47.54 3.92 16.14
C GLU A 56 47.90 2.46 16.49
N GLU A 57 47.22 1.86 17.48
CA GLU A 57 47.43 0.48 17.92
C GLU A 57 46.64 -0.55 17.08
N TYR A 58 45.79 -0.08 16.16
CA TYR A 58 44.89 -0.92 15.35
C TYR A 58 45.30 -0.88 13.88
N GLU A 59 45.28 -2.04 13.20
CA GLU A 59 45.36 -2.08 11.75
C GLU A 59 43.96 -1.78 11.17
N ILE A 60 43.78 -0.56 10.65
CA ILE A 60 42.49 -0.07 10.17
C ILE A 60 42.34 -0.30 8.67
N GLN A 61 41.44 -1.22 8.30
CA GLN A 61 41.05 -1.43 6.91
C GLN A 61 39.81 -0.60 6.58
N TYR A 62 39.90 0.22 5.53
CA TYR A 62 38.78 1.02 5.02
C TYR A 62 38.18 0.33 3.80
N CYS A 63 36.91 -0.05 3.87
CA CYS A 63 36.19 -0.58 2.72
C CYS A 63 35.49 0.56 1.97
N LEU A 64 35.96 0.89 0.76
CA LEU A 64 35.31 1.85 -0.13
C LEU A 64 34.29 1.11 -0.99
N LEU A 65 33.00 1.25 -0.67
CA LEU A 65 31.89 0.50 -1.28
C LEU A 65 31.74 0.71 -2.81
N ASN A 66 32.41 1.72 -3.39
CA ASN A 66 32.20 2.17 -4.77
C ASN A 66 33.40 1.99 -5.72
N ILE A 67 34.53 1.43 -5.27
CA ILE A 67 35.66 1.11 -6.17
C ILE A 67 35.35 -0.25 -6.83
N GLY A 68 35.33 -0.29 -8.17
CA GLY A 68 35.06 -1.50 -8.95
C GLY A 68 33.67 -1.57 -9.59
N GLN A 69 32.80 -0.57 -9.40
CA GLN A 69 31.49 -0.52 -10.08
C GLN A 69 31.53 0.14 -11.47
N GLY A 70 32.70 0.41 -12.04
CA GLY A 70 32.85 1.09 -13.33
C GLY A 70 32.06 0.41 -14.45
N ASP A 71 32.20 -0.91 -14.58
CA ASP A 71 31.48 -1.70 -15.59
C ASP A 71 29.97 -1.73 -15.30
N ALA A 72 29.57 -1.86 -14.04
CA ALA A 72 28.16 -1.84 -13.65
C ALA A 72 27.50 -0.47 -13.92
N LEU A 73 28.21 0.63 -13.67
CA LEU A 73 27.76 1.99 -13.97
C LEU A 73 27.73 2.25 -15.48
N ALA A 74 28.70 1.74 -16.24
CA ALA A 74 28.71 1.83 -17.70
C ALA A 74 27.52 1.06 -18.31
N CYS A 75 27.24 -0.16 -17.83
CA CYS A 75 26.06 -0.92 -18.23
C CYS A 75 24.77 -0.18 -17.89
N LYS A 76 24.66 0.40 -16.68
CA LYS A 76 23.48 1.21 -16.29
C LYS A 76 23.34 2.47 -17.15
N LEU A 77 24.44 3.11 -17.56
CA LEU A 77 24.42 4.27 -18.44
C LEU A 77 23.92 3.91 -19.84
N ILE A 78 24.36 2.77 -20.40
CA ILE A 78 23.86 2.28 -21.69
C ILE A 78 22.34 2.05 -21.62
N ILE A 79 21.86 1.40 -20.55
CA ILE A 79 20.42 1.19 -20.32
C ILE A 79 19.70 2.54 -20.19
N ALA A 80 20.26 3.49 -19.44
CA ALA A 80 19.65 4.80 -19.23
C ALA A 80 19.54 5.61 -20.53
N ILE A 81 20.54 5.55 -21.42
CA ILE A 81 20.50 6.20 -22.74
C ILE A 81 19.39 5.58 -23.60
N ALA A 82 19.33 4.24 -23.68
CA ALA A 82 18.29 3.56 -24.44
C ALA A 82 16.88 3.86 -23.89
N GLU A 83 16.75 3.99 -22.57
CA GLU A 83 15.48 4.34 -21.92
C GLU A 83 15.12 5.83 -22.11
N GLN A 84 16.11 6.72 -22.13
CA GLN A 84 15.93 8.14 -22.44
C GLN A 84 15.32 8.31 -23.83
N ASP A 85 15.79 7.59 -24.83
CA ASP A 85 15.27 7.67 -26.20
C ASP A 85 13.79 7.24 -26.26
N LYS A 86 13.43 6.15 -25.56
CA LYS A 86 12.03 5.71 -25.45
C LYS A 86 11.16 6.75 -24.74
N GLN A 87 11.65 7.30 -23.63
CA GLN A 87 10.94 8.32 -22.86
C GLN A 87 10.78 9.61 -23.67
N ALA A 88 11.77 10.01 -24.44
CA ALA A 88 11.71 11.19 -25.32
C ALA A 88 10.67 11.00 -26.43
N ALA A 89 10.64 9.83 -27.07
CA ALA A 89 9.63 9.49 -28.06
C ALA A 89 8.21 9.47 -27.48
N ALA A 90 8.03 8.83 -26.31
CA ALA A 90 6.76 8.81 -25.60
C ALA A 90 6.30 10.21 -25.20
N PHE A 91 7.21 11.03 -24.66
CA PHE A 91 6.95 12.42 -24.30
C PHE A 91 6.50 13.24 -25.50
N HIS A 92 7.20 13.14 -26.63
CA HIS A 92 6.83 13.86 -27.84
C HIS A 92 5.43 13.46 -28.34
N ASN A 93 5.12 12.16 -28.37
CA ASN A 93 3.80 11.67 -28.80
C ASN A 93 2.68 12.22 -27.90
N VAL A 94 2.83 12.08 -26.57
CA VAL A 94 1.88 12.63 -25.60
C VAL A 94 1.73 14.14 -25.77
N ASN A 95 2.84 14.87 -25.93
CA ASN A 95 2.81 16.31 -26.05
C ASN A 95 2.12 16.79 -27.35
N GLN A 96 2.20 16.03 -28.45
CA GLN A 96 1.47 16.30 -29.68
C GLN A 96 -0.05 16.09 -29.54
N MET A 97 -0.47 15.14 -28.71
CA MET A 97 -1.89 14.86 -28.46
C MET A 97 -2.57 15.92 -27.57
N LEU A 98 -1.78 16.67 -26.79
CA LEU A 98 -2.31 17.64 -25.84
C LEU A 98 -2.60 18.99 -26.50
N SER A 99 -3.73 19.60 -26.13
CA SER A 99 -4.09 20.93 -26.63
C SER A 99 -3.14 22.02 -26.10
N SER A 100 -2.86 23.04 -26.93
CA SER A 100 -2.04 24.21 -26.54
C SER A 100 -2.57 24.92 -25.28
N LYS A 101 -3.89 24.90 -25.07
CA LYS A 101 -4.54 25.49 -23.88
C LYS A 101 -4.16 24.72 -22.61
N PHE A 102 -4.13 23.40 -22.67
CA PHE A 102 -3.74 22.55 -21.55
C PHE A 102 -2.27 22.76 -21.19
N TRP A 103 -1.38 22.74 -22.18
CA TRP A 103 0.06 22.96 -21.98
C TRP A 103 0.35 24.29 -21.28
N LYS A 104 -0.24 25.40 -21.75
CA LYS A 104 -0.04 26.72 -21.13
C LYS A 104 -0.50 26.77 -19.67
N LYS A 105 -1.60 26.08 -19.34
CA LYS A 105 -2.09 25.98 -17.96
C LYS A 105 -1.10 25.20 -17.09
N TRP A 106 -0.64 24.06 -17.59
CA TRP A 106 0.30 23.19 -16.87
C TRP A 106 1.66 23.86 -16.65
N GLN A 107 2.21 24.48 -17.70
CA GLN A 107 3.45 25.27 -17.62
C GLN A 107 3.36 26.34 -16.53
N LYS A 108 2.25 27.07 -16.47
CA LYS A 108 2.01 28.08 -15.44
C LYS A 108 2.00 27.48 -14.04
N GLN A 109 1.39 26.31 -13.84
CA GLN A 109 1.40 25.63 -12.53
C GLN A 109 2.81 25.21 -12.10
N ILE A 110 3.64 24.75 -13.05
CA ILE A 110 5.06 24.45 -12.80
C ILE A 110 5.80 25.72 -12.43
N ASP A 111 5.68 26.78 -13.23
CA ASP A 111 6.38 28.05 -12.98
C ASP A 111 5.98 28.66 -11.63
N ASP A 112 4.69 28.62 -11.30
CA ASP A 112 4.14 29.07 -10.02
C ASP A 112 4.75 28.30 -8.84
N TRP A 113 4.85 26.96 -8.95
CA TRP A 113 5.42 26.09 -7.92
C TRP A 113 6.95 26.14 -7.84
N LEU A 114 7.64 26.38 -8.96
CA LEU A 114 9.08 26.61 -8.98
C LEU A 114 9.42 27.92 -8.28
N ALA A 115 8.60 28.96 -8.46
CA ALA A 115 8.75 30.25 -7.78
C ALA A 115 8.40 30.17 -6.28
N ASP A 116 7.39 29.38 -5.91
CA ASP A 116 6.96 29.22 -4.52
C ASP A 116 6.61 27.76 -4.20
N LYS A 117 7.43 27.13 -3.33
CA LYS A 117 7.26 25.74 -2.91
C LYS A 117 6.06 25.51 -1.99
N LEU A 118 5.42 26.58 -1.49
CA LEU A 118 4.17 26.49 -0.72
C LEU A 118 2.93 26.36 -1.60
N LYS A 119 3.02 26.67 -2.90
CA LYS A 119 1.93 26.45 -3.84
C LYS A 119 1.72 24.94 -4.11
N PRO A 120 0.55 24.53 -4.62
CA PRO A 120 0.28 23.12 -4.91
C PRO A 120 1.32 22.55 -5.87
N ASN A 121 1.96 21.44 -5.48
CA ASN A 121 2.93 20.75 -6.34
C ASN A 121 2.20 20.12 -7.53
N PRO A 122 2.46 20.53 -8.78
CA PRO A 122 1.79 19.98 -9.96
C PRO A 122 2.13 18.51 -10.21
N TYR A 123 3.27 18.02 -9.70
CA TYR A 123 3.67 16.61 -9.83
C TYR A 123 3.05 15.71 -8.77
N CYS A 124 2.54 16.28 -7.68
CA CYS A 124 1.67 15.52 -6.81
C CYS A 124 0.35 15.35 -7.55
N LEU A 125 0.05 14.10 -7.91
CA LEU A 125 -1.33 13.70 -8.12
C LEU A 125 -2.09 14.24 -6.92
N ALA A 126 -3.11 15.05 -7.17
CA ALA A 126 -3.82 15.76 -6.12
C ALA A 126 -4.49 14.73 -5.20
N SER A 127 -3.73 14.23 -4.24
CA SER A 127 -4.18 13.47 -3.08
C SER A 127 -4.94 14.47 -2.25
N GLY A 128 -6.25 14.50 -2.48
CA GLY A 128 -7.14 15.57 -2.05
C GLY A 128 -8.36 15.63 -2.96
N LYS A 129 -9.29 16.54 -2.62
CA LYS A 129 -10.68 16.72 -3.10
C LYS A 129 -11.00 16.53 -4.60
N THR A 130 -10.00 16.42 -5.47
CA THR A 130 -10.15 16.12 -6.90
C THR A 130 -10.05 14.63 -7.26
N ALA A 131 -9.51 13.79 -6.38
CA ALA A 131 -9.34 12.35 -6.60
C ALA A 131 -10.53 11.49 -6.11
N GLY A 132 -11.70 12.10 -5.88
CA GLY A 132 -12.84 11.43 -5.24
C GLY A 132 -12.59 11.12 -3.76
N PRO A 133 -13.63 10.73 -3.00
CA PRO A 133 -13.47 10.26 -1.63
C PRO A 133 -12.83 8.87 -1.60
N SER A 134 -11.89 8.64 -0.68
CA SER A 134 -11.32 7.30 -0.45
C SER A 134 -12.35 6.37 0.20
N GLU A 135 -12.09 5.05 0.17
CA GLU A 135 -12.93 4.07 0.86
C GLU A 135 -13.08 4.43 2.35
N ALA A 136 -11.97 4.84 2.99
CA ALA A 136 -11.96 5.27 4.38
C ALA A 136 -12.82 6.52 4.63
N ASP A 137 -12.79 7.49 3.72
CA ASP A 137 -13.60 8.71 3.81
C ASP A 137 -15.10 8.40 3.67
N VAL A 138 -15.47 7.55 2.71
CA VAL A 138 -16.87 7.12 2.51
C VAL A 138 -17.38 6.36 3.74
N PHE A 139 -16.58 5.46 4.31
CA PHE A 139 -16.98 4.77 5.54
C PHE A 139 -17.10 5.70 6.74
N LEU A 140 -16.25 6.72 6.84
CA LEU A 140 -16.38 7.73 7.88
C LEU A 140 -17.67 8.54 7.71
N GLU A 141 -17.99 8.95 6.48
CA GLU A 141 -19.25 9.64 6.17
C GLU A 141 -20.47 8.79 6.53
N LEU A 142 -20.48 7.52 6.11
CA LEU A 142 -21.57 6.60 6.42
C LEU A 142 -21.76 6.42 7.93
N LYS A 143 -20.67 6.23 8.68
CA LYS A 143 -20.74 6.14 10.15
C LYS A 143 -21.28 7.42 10.80
N ASN A 144 -20.90 8.59 10.30
CA ASN A 144 -21.39 9.87 10.81
C ASN A 144 -22.89 10.05 10.54
N VAL A 145 -23.36 9.65 9.35
CA VAL A 145 -24.80 9.67 9.00
C VAL A 145 -25.57 8.72 9.92
N GLU A 146 -25.07 7.51 10.13
CA GLU A 146 -25.68 6.52 11.02
C GLU A 146 -25.75 6.99 12.48
N ALA A 147 -24.67 7.61 12.99
CA ALA A 147 -24.63 8.17 14.34
C ALA A 147 -25.66 9.31 14.51
N ARG A 148 -25.82 10.16 13.47
CA ARG A 148 -26.82 11.23 13.47
C ARG A 148 -28.24 10.68 13.44
N ASP A 149 -28.54 9.72 12.57
CA ASP A 149 -29.89 9.13 12.49
C ASP A 149 -30.28 8.39 13.76
N THR A 150 -29.31 7.74 14.42
CA THR A 150 -29.50 7.12 15.75
C THR A 150 -29.80 8.16 16.83
N ALA A 151 -29.10 9.30 16.82
CA ALA A 151 -29.34 10.40 17.76
C ALA A 151 -30.70 11.08 17.54
N GLU A 152 -31.18 11.14 16.30
CA GLU A 152 -32.46 11.73 15.91
C GLU A 152 -33.64 10.74 16.02
N GLY A 153 -33.41 9.49 16.43
CA GLY A 153 -34.45 8.48 16.59
C GLY A 153 -35.12 8.02 15.29
N ARG A 154 -34.51 8.31 14.13
CA ARG A 154 -34.97 7.76 12.85
C ARG A 154 -34.59 6.29 12.79
N GLU A 155 -35.46 5.44 12.23
CA GLU A 155 -35.08 4.08 11.85
C GLU A 155 -34.01 4.18 10.76
N ALA A 156 -32.75 4.22 11.18
CA ALA A 156 -31.65 3.88 10.31
C ALA A 156 -31.96 2.51 9.69
N VAL A 157 -31.34 2.20 8.55
CA VAL A 157 -31.29 0.84 8.00
C VAL A 157 -30.39 -0.01 8.92
N SER A 158 -30.68 -0.05 10.22
CA SER A 158 -29.95 -0.76 11.26
C SER A 158 -30.91 -1.74 11.93
N ASN A 159 -30.45 -2.97 12.02
CA ASN A 159 -30.84 -3.84 13.12
C ASN A 159 -30.02 -3.37 14.33
N ALA A 160 -30.55 -3.48 15.55
CA ALA A 160 -29.96 -3.08 16.83
C ALA A 160 -28.48 -3.49 17.08
N LYS A 161 -27.83 -4.28 16.20
CA LYS A 161 -26.43 -4.71 16.30
C LYS A 161 -25.52 -4.39 15.10
N SER A 162 -26.03 -3.94 13.95
CA SER A 162 -25.20 -3.75 12.74
C SER A 162 -25.84 -2.81 11.72
N THR A 163 -25.01 -2.07 10.96
CA THR A 163 -25.47 -1.16 9.91
C THR A 163 -25.13 -1.64 8.50
N ALA A 164 -25.84 -1.09 7.50
CA ALA A 164 -25.64 -1.41 6.09
C ALA A 164 -24.18 -1.19 5.64
N ALA A 165 -23.48 -0.16 6.12
CA ALA A 165 -22.06 0.05 5.82
C ALA A 165 -21.19 -1.11 6.34
N VAL A 166 -21.46 -1.60 7.56
CA VAL A 166 -20.72 -2.74 8.15
C VAL A 166 -20.97 -4.01 7.35
N PHE A 167 -22.22 -4.24 6.93
CA PHE A 167 -22.57 -5.37 6.08
C PHE A 167 -21.84 -5.34 4.74
N ILE A 168 -21.88 -4.21 4.02
CA ILE A 168 -21.18 -4.05 2.74
C ILE A 168 -19.68 -4.23 2.94
N LYS A 169 -19.09 -3.61 3.98
CA LYS A 169 -17.66 -3.79 4.29
C LYS A 169 -17.28 -5.25 4.50
N ALA A 170 -18.10 -6.00 5.24
CA ALA A 170 -17.87 -7.43 5.44
C ALA A 170 -17.90 -8.20 4.10
N GLY A 171 -18.83 -7.84 3.20
CA GLY A 171 -18.87 -8.38 1.83
C GLY A 171 -17.61 -8.09 1.02
N MET A 172 -17.14 -6.84 1.03
CA MET A 172 -15.89 -6.43 0.34
C MET A 172 -14.68 -7.22 0.84
N GLN A 173 -14.57 -7.43 2.16
CA GLN A 173 -13.49 -8.21 2.77
C GLN A 173 -13.52 -9.69 2.40
N LEU A 174 -14.71 -10.25 2.17
CA LEU A 174 -14.86 -11.63 1.68
C LEU A 174 -14.36 -11.74 0.24
N GLU A 175 -14.72 -10.81 -0.64
CA GLU A 175 -14.21 -10.78 -2.03
C GLU A 175 -12.68 -10.67 -2.07
N GLU A 176 -12.12 -9.75 -1.29
CA GLU A 176 -10.68 -9.57 -1.19
C GLU A 176 -9.99 -10.85 -0.69
N SER A 177 -10.57 -11.52 0.31
CA SER A 177 -10.07 -12.81 0.80
C SER A 177 -10.14 -13.90 -0.27
N GLN A 178 -11.22 -13.98 -1.07
CA GLN A 178 -11.34 -14.90 -2.19
C GLN A 178 -10.28 -14.62 -3.28
N GLN A 179 -10.08 -13.36 -3.63
CA GLN A 179 -9.08 -12.97 -4.63
C GLN A 179 -7.66 -13.26 -4.16
N ARG A 180 -7.35 -13.02 -2.89
CA ARG A 180 -6.05 -13.37 -2.29
C ARG A 180 -5.78 -14.87 -2.34
N ILE A 181 -6.76 -15.71 -1.99
CA ILE A 181 -6.62 -17.17 -2.12
C ILE A 181 -6.34 -17.56 -3.58
N LYS A 182 -7.10 -16.98 -4.54
CA LYS A 182 -6.88 -17.22 -5.98
C LYS A 182 -5.49 -16.76 -6.44
N ALA A 183 -4.98 -15.65 -5.91
CA ALA A 183 -3.65 -15.14 -6.24
C ALA A 183 -2.55 -16.08 -5.72
N GLU A 184 -2.64 -16.52 -4.46
CA GLU A 184 -1.70 -17.47 -3.85
C GLU A 184 -1.66 -18.83 -4.58
N MET A 185 -2.83 -19.33 -4.98
CA MET A 185 -2.93 -20.56 -5.80
C MET A 185 -2.28 -20.41 -7.18
N LYS A 186 -2.33 -19.21 -7.79
CA LYS A 186 -1.70 -18.95 -9.09
C LYS A 186 -0.20 -18.66 -8.98
N GLY A 187 0.23 -18.00 -7.90
CA GLY A 187 1.63 -17.62 -7.67
C GLY A 187 2.53 -18.78 -7.26
N THR A 188 1.95 -19.86 -6.77
CA THR A 188 2.70 -21.03 -6.27
C THR A 188 2.97 -22.02 -7.40
N MET A 189 4.09 -21.83 -8.11
CA MET A 189 4.55 -22.73 -9.19
C MET A 189 4.94 -24.14 -8.67
N LEU A 190 5.24 -24.29 -7.38
CA LEU A 190 5.51 -25.57 -6.72
C LEU A 190 4.77 -25.60 -5.37
N VAL A 191 3.70 -26.38 -5.26
CA VAL A 191 2.90 -26.51 -4.03
C VAL A 191 3.76 -27.20 -2.96
N THR A 192 4.35 -26.41 -2.07
CA THR A 192 4.97 -26.93 -0.84
C THR A 192 3.88 -27.30 0.17
N ALA A 193 4.16 -28.26 1.05
CA ALA A 193 3.23 -28.63 2.12
C ALA A 193 2.82 -27.43 2.98
N ASP A 194 3.75 -26.49 3.20
CA ASP A 194 3.49 -25.24 3.93
C ASP A 194 2.51 -24.33 3.18
N CYS A 195 2.65 -24.18 1.86
CA CYS A 195 1.72 -23.39 1.05
C CYS A 195 0.31 -24.01 1.05
N ALA A 196 0.23 -25.34 0.91
CA ALA A 196 -1.06 -26.04 0.98
C ALA A 196 -1.74 -25.85 2.34
N SER A 197 -0.98 -25.91 3.44
CA SER A 197 -1.48 -25.64 4.79
C SER A 197 -2.00 -24.20 4.94
N GLN A 198 -1.25 -23.21 4.44
CA GLN A 198 -1.66 -21.81 4.48
C GLN A 198 -2.94 -21.57 3.67
N ILE A 199 -3.06 -22.16 2.48
CA ILE A 199 -4.27 -22.07 1.66
C ILE A 199 -5.47 -22.68 2.41
N GLN A 200 -5.29 -23.85 3.03
CA GLN A 200 -6.35 -24.48 3.83
C GLN A 200 -6.78 -23.60 5.01
N GLU A 201 -5.84 -23.01 5.74
CA GLU A 201 -6.16 -22.08 6.85
C GLU A 201 -6.94 -20.85 6.35
N MET A 202 -6.55 -20.29 5.21
CA MET A 202 -7.28 -19.18 4.59
C MET A 202 -8.70 -19.58 4.17
N GLN A 203 -8.88 -20.77 3.59
CA GLN A 203 -10.20 -21.31 3.21
C GLN A 203 -11.10 -21.54 4.43
N ILE A 204 -10.58 -22.12 5.51
CA ILE A 204 -11.34 -22.34 6.76
C ILE A 204 -11.74 -21.00 7.38
N SER A 205 -10.83 -20.03 7.41
CA SER A 205 -11.10 -18.67 7.89
C SER A 205 -12.19 -17.99 7.05
N LEU A 206 -12.15 -18.16 5.73
CA LEU A 206 -13.14 -17.63 4.81
C LEU A 206 -14.53 -18.22 5.05
N PHE A 207 -14.66 -19.54 5.20
CA PHE A 207 -15.94 -20.19 5.50
C PHE A 207 -16.56 -19.71 6.81
N LYS A 208 -15.75 -19.51 7.86
CA LYS A 208 -16.24 -18.96 9.14
C LYS A 208 -16.83 -17.55 8.97
N LYS A 209 -16.14 -16.69 8.20
CA LYS A 209 -16.61 -15.34 7.90
C LYS A 209 -17.85 -15.35 7.00
N LEU A 210 -17.92 -16.27 6.05
CA LEU A 210 -19.06 -16.45 5.15
C LEU A 210 -20.33 -16.74 5.96
N HIS A 211 -20.27 -17.68 6.91
CA HIS A 211 -21.42 -18.00 7.76
C HIS A 211 -21.92 -16.78 8.56
N MET A 212 -21.00 -15.98 9.12
CA MET A 212 -21.36 -14.73 9.80
C MET A 212 -21.99 -13.70 8.85
N PHE A 213 -21.50 -13.64 7.61
CA PHE A 213 -22.03 -12.76 6.58
C PHE A 213 -23.43 -13.17 6.13
N GLU A 214 -23.72 -14.46 6.02
CA GLU A 214 -25.06 -14.96 5.66
C GLU A 214 -26.13 -14.55 6.68
N CYS A 215 -25.80 -14.60 7.98
CA CYS A 215 -26.69 -14.09 9.03
C CYS A 215 -27.00 -12.58 8.86
N LEU A 216 -26.03 -11.79 8.40
CA LEU A 216 -26.25 -10.38 8.07
C LEU A 216 -27.06 -10.24 6.77
N GLN A 217 -26.76 -11.06 5.76
CA GLN A 217 -27.44 -11.04 4.47
C GLN A 217 -28.94 -11.33 4.61
N ASP A 218 -29.35 -12.22 5.51
CA ASP A 218 -30.76 -12.46 5.82
C ASP A 218 -31.49 -11.23 6.38
N THR A 219 -30.76 -10.34 7.05
CA THR A 219 -31.31 -9.10 7.63
C THR A 219 -31.38 -7.97 6.60
N PHE A 220 -30.30 -7.78 5.81
CA PHE A 220 -30.16 -6.67 4.87
C PHE A 220 -30.68 -6.99 3.46
N MET A 221 -30.68 -8.25 3.07
CA MET A 221 -31.05 -8.76 1.74
C MET A 221 -31.91 -10.03 1.83
N PRO A 222 -33.10 -9.98 2.48
CA PRO A 222 -33.90 -11.16 2.77
C PRO A 222 -34.35 -11.93 1.53
N GLY A 223 -34.53 -11.25 0.39
CA GLY A 223 -34.96 -11.92 -0.85
C GLY A 223 -33.84 -12.64 -1.59
N VAL A 224 -32.59 -12.57 -1.12
CA VAL A 224 -31.47 -13.37 -1.66
C VAL A 224 -31.61 -14.84 -1.28
N ARG A 225 -32.23 -15.16 -0.15
CA ARG A 225 -32.43 -16.56 0.28
C ARG A 225 -33.18 -17.37 -0.78
N ALA A 226 -34.29 -16.85 -1.29
CA ALA A 226 -35.05 -17.49 -2.36
C ALA A 226 -34.26 -17.62 -3.68
N LEU A 227 -33.29 -16.74 -3.93
CA LEU A 227 -32.40 -16.84 -5.10
C LEU A 227 -31.32 -17.90 -4.91
N LYS A 228 -30.81 -18.05 -3.68
CA LYS A 228 -29.86 -19.12 -3.32
C LYS A 228 -30.54 -20.48 -3.43
N GLU A 229 -31.72 -20.65 -2.85
CA GLU A 229 -32.50 -21.89 -2.93
C GLU A 229 -32.77 -22.29 -4.39
N ALA A 230 -33.24 -21.34 -5.22
CA ALA A 230 -33.47 -21.61 -6.64
C ALA A 230 -32.18 -21.95 -7.43
N ALA A 231 -31.02 -21.47 -6.99
CA ALA A 231 -29.73 -21.80 -7.59
C ALA A 231 -29.20 -23.16 -7.11
N GLU A 232 -29.46 -23.53 -5.86
CA GLU A 232 -29.17 -24.85 -5.31
C GLU A 232 -30.04 -25.93 -5.96
N ASP A 233 -31.33 -25.66 -6.18
CA ASP A 233 -32.23 -26.57 -6.90
C ASP A 233 -31.81 -26.81 -8.37
N ALA A 234 -31.17 -25.81 -8.97
CA ALA A 234 -30.62 -25.90 -10.32
C ALA A 234 -29.21 -26.52 -10.36
N HIS A 235 -28.59 -26.78 -9.20
CA HIS A 235 -27.26 -27.36 -9.12
C HIS A 235 -27.31 -28.87 -9.41
N ASP A 236 -26.38 -29.34 -10.23
CA ASP A 236 -26.21 -30.75 -10.50
C ASP A 236 -25.61 -31.44 -9.28
N THR A 237 -26.33 -32.39 -8.69
CA THR A 237 -25.90 -33.14 -7.50
C THR A 237 -24.65 -34.00 -7.75
N ASP A 238 -24.32 -34.28 -9.01
CA ASP A 238 -23.13 -35.03 -9.38
C ASP A 238 -21.85 -34.18 -9.39
N LEU A 239 -21.97 -32.85 -9.28
CA LEU A 239 -20.83 -31.94 -9.19
C LEU A 239 -20.38 -31.77 -7.72
N PRO A 240 -19.05 -31.66 -7.48
CA PRO A 240 -18.55 -31.40 -6.14
C PRO A 240 -18.96 -30.00 -5.67
N ALA A 241 -19.23 -29.88 -4.36
CA ALA A 241 -19.56 -28.61 -3.73
C ALA A 241 -18.48 -27.55 -4.06
N PRO A 242 -18.89 -26.29 -4.36
CA PRO A 242 -17.96 -25.24 -4.72
C PRO A 242 -16.96 -24.97 -3.59
N LYS A 243 -15.70 -24.74 -3.96
CA LYS A 243 -14.65 -24.37 -3.00
C LYS A 243 -14.92 -22.97 -2.44
N ALA A 244 -14.30 -22.66 -1.29
CA ALA A 244 -14.50 -21.38 -0.58
C ALA A 244 -14.31 -20.15 -1.49
N GLU A 245 -13.31 -20.21 -2.37
CA GLU A 245 -12.96 -19.16 -3.34
C GLU A 245 -13.93 -19.02 -4.53
N GLU A 246 -14.80 -20.00 -4.75
CA GLU A 246 -15.77 -20.06 -5.85
C GLU A 246 -17.20 -19.81 -5.39
N VAL A 247 -17.45 -19.78 -4.08
CA VAL A 247 -18.78 -19.49 -3.54
C VAL A 247 -19.20 -18.07 -3.94
N LYS A 248 -20.37 -17.96 -4.58
CA LYS A 248 -20.98 -16.68 -4.93
C LYS A 248 -21.47 -15.97 -3.67
N LEU A 249 -21.11 -14.70 -3.50
CA LEU A 249 -21.42 -13.92 -2.29
C LEU A 249 -22.82 -13.29 -2.33
N TRP A 250 -23.39 -13.13 -3.52
CA TRP A 250 -24.71 -12.53 -3.77
C TRP A 250 -24.80 -11.08 -3.26
N LEU A 251 -23.79 -10.27 -3.56
CA LEU A 251 -23.81 -8.84 -3.30
C LEU A 251 -24.78 -8.13 -4.25
N PRO A 252 -25.32 -6.94 -3.90
CA PRO A 252 -26.27 -6.25 -4.77
C PRO A 252 -25.73 -5.97 -6.20
N SER A 253 -24.44 -5.71 -6.35
CA SER A 253 -23.75 -5.58 -7.64
C SER A 253 -23.76 -6.86 -8.50
N GLU A 254 -23.89 -8.04 -7.89
CA GLU A 254 -24.00 -9.33 -8.59
C GLU A 254 -25.44 -9.70 -8.96
N LEU A 255 -26.41 -8.90 -8.53
CA LEU A 255 -27.84 -9.10 -8.81
C LEU A 255 -28.29 -8.21 -9.98
N ALA A 256 -29.22 -8.72 -10.77
CA ALA A 256 -29.88 -7.91 -11.79
C ALA A 256 -30.71 -6.79 -11.16
N ALA A 257 -30.66 -5.59 -11.75
CA ALA A 257 -31.34 -4.40 -11.25
C ALA A 257 -32.86 -4.56 -11.04
N ALA A 258 -33.50 -5.43 -11.85
CA ALA A 258 -34.91 -5.77 -11.72
C ALA A 258 -35.26 -6.42 -10.36
N VAL A 259 -34.29 -7.10 -9.75
CA VAL A 259 -34.49 -7.91 -8.53
C VAL A 259 -34.15 -7.12 -7.26
N TRP A 260 -33.41 -6.01 -7.35
CA TRP A 260 -32.98 -5.20 -6.20
C TRP A 260 -34.12 -4.82 -5.26
N ARG A 261 -35.26 -4.35 -5.80
CA ARG A 261 -36.42 -3.95 -5.00
C ARG A 261 -37.05 -5.09 -4.18
N ARG A 262 -36.90 -6.33 -4.65
CA ARG A 262 -37.43 -7.53 -4.00
C ARG A 262 -36.39 -8.18 -3.08
N ALA A 263 -35.12 -8.12 -3.45
CA ALA A 263 -34.03 -8.79 -2.75
C ALA A 263 -33.44 -7.95 -1.60
N CYS A 264 -33.30 -6.64 -1.79
CA CYS A 264 -32.53 -5.77 -0.89
C CYS A 264 -33.44 -4.86 -0.06
N ARG A 265 -33.07 -4.62 1.19
CA ARG A 265 -33.65 -3.53 1.99
C ARG A 265 -33.24 -2.17 1.39
N LYS A 266 -34.10 -1.16 1.54
CA LYS A 266 -33.85 0.22 1.05
C LYS A 266 -32.50 0.74 1.57
N GLY A 267 -31.73 1.42 0.72
CA GLY A 267 -30.45 2.03 1.10
C GLY A 267 -29.22 1.13 0.92
N VAL A 268 -29.38 -0.20 0.90
CA VAL A 268 -28.23 -1.13 0.83
C VAL A 268 -27.52 -1.03 -0.52
N VAL A 269 -28.28 -0.92 -1.61
CA VAL A 269 -27.74 -0.84 -2.98
C VAL A 269 -26.97 0.48 -3.16
N GLU A 270 -27.51 1.58 -2.63
CA GLU A 270 -26.90 2.90 -2.70
C GLU A 270 -25.61 2.97 -1.87
N VAL A 271 -25.59 2.33 -0.69
CA VAL A 271 -24.39 2.22 0.13
C VAL A 271 -23.31 1.41 -0.58
N GLU A 272 -23.65 0.27 -1.19
CA GLU A 272 -22.68 -0.50 -1.96
C GLU A 272 -22.12 0.31 -3.13
N ALA A 273 -22.97 0.96 -3.92
CA ALA A 273 -22.54 1.75 -5.07
C ALA A 273 -21.53 2.84 -4.66
N LYS A 274 -21.75 3.53 -3.53
CA LYS A 274 -20.80 4.52 -2.99
C LYS A 274 -19.47 3.89 -2.58
N VAL A 275 -19.49 2.73 -1.93
CA VAL A 275 -18.26 2.04 -1.50
C VAL A 275 -17.47 1.54 -2.71
N ARG A 276 -18.15 1.02 -3.75
CA ARG A 276 -17.50 0.59 -5.00
C ARG A 276 -16.85 1.75 -5.75
N ASP A 277 -17.53 2.90 -5.83
CA ASP A 277 -16.96 4.10 -6.44
C ASP A 277 -15.69 4.55 -5.70
N ALA A 278 -15.70 4.53 -4.37
CA ALA A 278 -14.53 4.84 -3.55
C ALA A 278 -13.38 3.84 -3.77
N GLN A 279 -13.68 2.54 -3.84
CA GLN A 279 -12.70 1.50 -4.15
C GLN A 279 -12.06 1.72 -5.53
N CYS A 280 -12.83 2.16 -6.53
CA CYS A 280 -12.29 2.52 -7.84
C CYS A 280 -11.33 3.71 -7.75
N HIS A 281 -11.63 4.72 -6.94
CA HIS A 281 -10.73 5.86 -6.73
C HIS A 281 -9.43 5.44 -6.04
N ASP A 282 -9.50 4.59 -5.02
CA ASP A 282 -8.31 4.06 -4.33
C ASP A 282 -7.45 3.20 -5.27
N THR A 283 -8.08 2.28 -6.02
CA THR A 283 -7.36 1.46 -7.02
C THR A 283 -6.72 2.32 -8.12
N LEU A 284 -7.42 3.37 -8.58
CA LEU A 284 -6.87 4.31 -9.56
C LEU A 284 -5.70 5.10 -8.98
N ASN A 285 -5.71 5.42 -7.69
CA ASN A 285 -4.60 6.08 -7.03
C ASN A 285 -3.40 5.12 -6.92
N ASP A 286 -3.62 3.87 -6.51
CA ASP A 286 -2.57 2.83 -6.43
C ASP A 286 -1.92 2.55 -7.80
N LEU A 287 -2.70 2.53 -8.88
CA LEU A 287 -2.16 2.36 -10.24
C LEU A 287 -1.35 3.56 -10.74
N ARG A 288 -1.57 4.74 -10.17
CA ARG A 288 -0.91 5.98 -10.59
C ARG A 288 0.32 6.33 -9.73
N SER A 289 0.46 5.73 -8.55
CA SER A 289 1.61 5.86 -7.66
C SER A 289 2.78 4.96 -8.08
#